data_AF-A0AAY5L7Z0-F1
#
_entry.id   AF-A0AAY5L7Z0-F1
#
_cell.length_a   1.000
_cell.length_b   1.000
_cell.length_c   1.000
_cell.angle_alpha   90.00
_cell.angle_beta   90.00
_cell.angle_gamma   90.00
#
_symmetry.space_group_name_H-M   'P 1'
#
loop_
_entity.id
_entity.type
_entity.pdbx_description
1 polymer ?
#
loop_
_entity_poly.entity_id
_entity_poly.type
_entity_poly.pdbx_seq_one_letter_code
_entity_poly.pdbx_strand_id
1 'polypeptide(L)'
;MVYQSYSVGNTIMGRTANLTALQKTTIDTLHKEGKTQKVIAKEAGCSQSSVSKHINREAKGRKRCGRKKCTSNSDDRTLERIVKQNPFKNVGEIHKEWTAAGVSASRTTTHRHMHDMGFSCHIPCVKPLLNKTQRQKCLAWAKDKKDWTAAEICSLMKIHFAFPPEIKVSESGGKEEGHRIHIA
;
A
#
# COMPACT_ATOMS: atom_id res chain seq x y z
N MET A 1 43.28 -49.11 15.76
CA MET A 1 42.30 -48.40 14.91
C MET A 1 42.33 -46.93 15.27
N VAL A 2 43.00 -46.11 14.45
CA VAL A 2 43.11 -44.66 14.69
C VAL A 2 42.00 -44.00 13.87
N TYR A 3 40.93 -43.57 14.55
CA TYR A 3 39.87 -42.77 13.95
C TYR A 3 40.45 -41.38 13.62
N GLN A 4 40.83 -41.17 12.37
CA GLN A 4 41.14 -39.83 11.88
C GLN A 4 39.84 -39.03 11.81
N SER A 5 39.69 -38.10 12.76
CA SER A 5 38.62 -37.12 12.75
C SER A 5 38.91 -36.11 11.63
N TYR A 6 38.14 -36.17 10.55
CA TYR A 6 38.19 -35.21 9.46
C TYR A 6 37.79 -33.84 10.00
N SER A 7 38.78 -32.93 10.03
CA SER A 7 38.58 -31.51 10.29
C SER A 7 37.62 -30.96 9.24
N VAL A 8 36.38 -30.68 9.65
CA VAL A 8 35.39 -29.97 8.85
C VAL A 8 35.99 -28.59 8.55
N GLY A 9 36.52 -28.44 7.34
CA GLY A 9 37.10 -27.19 6.89
C GLY A 9 36.06 -26.08 7.04
N ASN A 10 36.34 -25.13 7.93
CA ASN A 10 35.52 -23.95 8.13
C ASN A 10 35.34 -23.27 6.77
N THR A 11 34.14 -23.43 6.20
CA THR A 11 33.75 -22.76 4.97
C THR A 11 33.76 -21.28 5.27
N ILE A 12 34.79 -20.58 4.83
CA ILE A 12 34.89 -19.13 4.92
C ILE A 12 33.75 -18.60 4.03
N MET A 13 32.58 -18.34 4.63
CA MET A 13 31.47 -17.70 3.93
C MET A 13 32.01 -16.44 3.25
N GLY A 14 31.67 -16.27 1.96
CA GLY A 14 32.18 -15.20 1.12
C GLY A 14 32.15 -13.84 1.84
N ARG A 15 33.14 -12.99 1.54
CA ARG A 15 33.51 -11.74 2.24
C ARG A 15 32.37 -10.71 2.46
N THR A 16 31.14 -10.98 2.02
CA THR A 16 30.05 -10.03 1.85
C THR A 16 28.74 -10.45 2.54
N ALA A 17 28.66 -11.65 3.13
CA ALA A 17 27.46 -12.09 3.84
C ALA A 17 27.32 -11.39 5.20
N ASN A 18 26.11 -10.96 5.57
CA ASN A 18 25.83 -10.46 6.91
C ASN A 18 25.90 -11.63 7.92
N LEU A 19 26.32 -11.35 9.16
CA LEU A 19 26.28 -12.34 10.25
C LEU A 19 24.87 -12.90 10.42
N THR A 20 24.77 -14.23 10.52
CA THR A 20 23.49 -14.91 10.78
C THR A 20 23.02 -14.64 12.21
N ALA A 21 21.73 -14.87 12.48
CA ALA A 21 21.18 -14.68 13.82
C ALA A 21 21.92 -15.54 14.87
N LEU A 22 22.22 -16.80 14.53
CA LEU A 22 22.97 -17.72 15.39
C LEU A 22 24.37 -17.21 15.69
N GLN A 23 25.10 -16.73 14.67
CA GLN A 23 26.44 -16.18 14.86
C GLN A 23 26.42 -14.95 15.78
N LYS A 24 25.43 -14.06 15.63
CA LYS A 24 25.27 -12.90 16.50
C LYS A 24 25.06 -13.32 17.96
N THR A 25 24.19 -14.30 18.21
CA THR A 25 23.95 -14.80 19.57
C THR A 25 25.20 -15.45 20.17
N THR A 26 25.95 -16.24 19.39
CA THR A 26 27.21 -16.83 19.85
C THR A 26 28.25 -15.76 20.18
N ILE A 27 28.35 -14.71 19.35
CA ILE A 27 29.23 -13.57 19.61
C ILE A 27 28.82 -12.86 20.90
N ASP A 28 27.52 -12.56 21.09
CA ASP A 28 27.03 -11.84 22.27
C ASP A 28 27.27 -12.64 23.57
N THR A 29 27.05 -13.96 23.55
CA THR A 29 27.29 -14.84 24.70
C THR A 29 28.78 -14.93 25.04
N LEU A 30 29.64 -15.25 24.08
CA LEU A 30 31.07 -15.43 24.33
C LEU A 30 31.77 -14.10 24.67
N HIS A 31 31.24 -12.98 24.18
CA HIS A 31 31.72 -11.65 24.55
C HIS A 31 31.39 -11.32 26.01
N LYS A 32 30.19 -11.66 26.49
CA LYS A 32 29.81 -11.52 27.91
C LYS A 32 30.67 -12.39 28.83
N GLU A 33 31.09 -13.57 28.36
CA GLU A 33 32.04 -14.45 29.06
C GLU A 33 33.49 -13.90 29.09
N GLY A 34 33.77 -12.77 28.45
CA GLY A 34 35.10 -12.15 28.45
C GLY A 34 36.13 -12.83 27.54
N LYS A 35 35.71 -13.68 26.61
CA LYS A 35 36.64 -14.36 25.68
C LYS A 35 37.24 -13.37 24.67
N THR A 36 38.46 -13.67 24.22
CA THR A 36 39.12 -12.84 23.21
C THR A 36 38.42 -12.95 21.85
N GLN A 37 38.39 -11.84 21.10
CA GLN A 37 37.68 -11.77 19.81
C GLN A 37 38.18 -12.81 18.78
N LYS A 38 39.45 -13.25 18.86
CA LYS A 38 40.02 -14.29 18.01
C LYS A 38 39.38 -15.66 18.26
N VAL A 39 39.11 -15.99 19.52
CA VAL A 39 38.44 -17.24 19.91
C VAL A 39 36.98 -17.20 19.48
N ILE A 40 36.30 -16.07 19.74
CA ILE A 40 34.92 -15.85 19.32
C ILE A 40 34.76 -16.02 17.80
N ALA A 41 35.68 -15.44 17.01
CA ALA A 41 35.65 -15.54 15.56
C ALA A 41 35.77 -16.99 15.05
N LYS A 42 36.66 -17.78 15.68
CA LYS A 42 36.85 -19.20 15.34
C LYS A 42 35.60 -20.03 15.68
N GLU A 43 35.01 -19.79 16.84
CA GLU A 43 33.82 -20.49 17.34
C GLU A 43 32.56 -20.13 16.54
N ALA A 44 32.36 -18.85 16.25
CA ALA A 44 31.24 -18.36 15.45
C ALA A 44 31.43 -18.58 13.94
N GLY A 45 32.58 -19.10 13.49
CA GLY A 45 32.88 -19.32 12.07
C GLY A 45 32.83 -18.03 11.23
N CYS A 46 33.31 -16.91 11.77
CA CYS A 46 33.31 -15.62 11.09
C CYS A 46 34.67 -14.90 11.20
N SER A 47 34.85 -13.78 10.49
CA SER A 47 36.09 -13.00 10.58
C SER A 47 36.17 -12.24 11.91
N GLN A 48 37.38 -12.07 12.46
CA GLN A 48 37.58 -11.27 13.68
C GLN A 48 37.09 -9.81 13.50
N SER A 49 37.22 -9.26 12.28
CA SER A 49 36.67 -7.94 11.94
C SER A 49 35.14 -7.86 12.01
N SER A 50 34.43 -8.96 11.73
CA SER A 50 32.97 -9.02 11.86
C SER A 50 32.55 -9.05 13.32
N VAL A 51 33.28 -9.79 14.18
CA VAL A 51 33.09 -9.80 15.63
C VAL A 51 33.28 -8.40 16.21
N SER A 52 34.40 -7.75 15.89
CA SER A 52 34.68 -6.39 16.34
C SER A 52 33.61 -5.38 15.87
N LYS A 53 33.19 -5.45 14.60
CA LYS A 53 32.12 -4.59 14.06
C LYS A 53 30.78 -4.82 14.74
N HIS A 54 30.46 -6.06 15.13
CA HIS A 54 29.20 -6.40 15.80
C HIS A 54 29.18 -5.89 17.24
N ILE A 55 30.25 -6.13 18.01
CA ILE A 55 30.40 -5.65 19.39
C ILE A 55 30.36 -4.12 19.47
N ASN A 56 31.09 -3.46 18.57
CA ASN A 56 31.21 -1.99 18.57
C ASN A 56 30.09 -1.28 17.82
N ARG A 57 29.13 -2.00 17.21
CA ARG A 57 28.01 -1.36 16.52
C ARG A 57 26.98 -0.91 17.54
N GLU A 58 26.68 0.38 17.56
CA GLU A 58 25.41 0.89 18.08
C GLU A 58 24.24 0.10 17.46
N ALA A 59 23.31 -0.40 18.29
CA ALA A 59 22.14 -1.15 17.84
C ALA A 59 21.28 -0.37 16.82
N LYS A 60 21.35 0.97 16.89
CA LYS A 60 20.74 1.90 15.93
C LYS A 60 21.61 2.03 14.68
N GLY A 61 21.68 0.97 13.88
CA GLY A 61 22.29 1.06 12.55
C GLY A 61 21.60 2.14 11.72
N ARG A 62 22.37 2.92 10.94
CA ARG A 62 21.80 3.87 9.97
C ARG A 62 20.90 3.09 9.00
N LYS A 63 19.67 3.58 8.79
CA LYS A 63 18.80 3.05 7.74
C LYS A 63 19.55 3.18 6.41
N ARG A 64 19.54 2.11 5.61
CA ARG A 64 20.09 2.19 4.25
C ARG A 64 19.29 3.25 3.50
N CYS A 65 19.96 4.30 3.04
CA CYS A 65 19.35 5.20 2.08
C CYS A 65 19.17 4.43 0.76
N GLY A 66 17.93 4.37 0.28
CA GLY A 66 17.66 3.87 -1.06
C GLY A 66 18.21 4.81 -2.13
N ARG A 67 17.99 4.43 -3.39
CA ARG A 67 18.24 5.32 -4.52
C ARG A 67 17.39 6.60 -4.38
N LYS A 68 17.98 7.77 -4.66
CA LYS A 68 17.25 9.04 -4.69
C LYS A 68 16.12 8.98 -5.72
N LYS A 69 15.00 9.64 -5.42
CA LYS A 69 13.89 9.80 -6.36
C LYS A 69 14.33 10.64 -7.56
N CYS A 70 13.74 10.37 -8.73
CA CYS A 70 13.94 11.20 -9.92
C CYS A 70 13.16 12.52 -9.87
N THR A 71 12.12 12.59 -9.04
CA THR A 71 11.30 13.79 -8.83
C THR A 71 11.73 14.54 -7.58
N SER A 72 11.52 15.85 -7.60
CA SER A 72 11.63 16.77 -6.48
C SER A 72 10.27 16.97 -5.81
N ASN A 73 10.27 17.46 -4.57
CA ASN A 73 9.04 17.85 -3.86
C ASN A 73 8.26 18.95 -4.62
N SER A 74 8.93 19.77 -5.42
CA SER A 74 8.27 20.77 -6.28
C SER A 74 7.48 20.14 -7.43
N ASP A 75 8.03 19.06 -7.99
CA ASP A 75 7.41 18.30 -9.09
C ASP A 75 6.16 17.59 -8.58
N ASP A 76 6.24 17.00 -7.38
CA ASP A 76 5.13 16.33 -6.70
C ASP A 76 3.98 17.33 -6.41
N ARG A 77 4.30 18.55 -5.94
CA ARG A 77 3.29 19.62 -5.74
C ARG A 77 2.64 20.07 -7.03
N THR A 78 3.40 20.08 -8.13
CA THR A 78 2.87 20.43 -9.45
C THR A 78 1.94 19.34 -9.97
N LEU A 79 2.29 18.07 -9.77
CA LEU A 79 1.43 16.93 -10.07
C LEU A 79 0.13 16.99 -9.25
N GLU A 80 0.23 17.25 -7.94
CA GLU A 80 -0.93 17.37 -7.05
C GLU A 80 -1.91 18.47 -7.54
N ARG A 81 -1.37 19.61 -7.98
CA ARG A 81 -2.17 20.71 -8.54
C ARG A 81 -2.91 20.29 -9.81
N ILE A 82 -2.22 19.62 -10.74
CA ILE A 82 -2.82 19.14 -11.99
C ILE A 82 -3.97 18.18 -11.70
N VAL A 83 -3.77 17.23 -10.78
CA VAL A 83 -4.79 16.25 -10.40
C VAL A 83 -6.00 16.92 -9.74
N LYS A 84 -5.77 17.86 -8.83
CA LYS A 84 -6.86 18.58 -8.12
C LYS A 84 -7.68 19.51 -9.01
N GLN A 85 -7.09 20.06 -10.07
CA GLN A 85 -7.81 20.93 -11.01
C GLN A 85 -8.91 20.20 -11.77
N ASN A 86 -8.69 18.95 -12.16
CA ASN A 86 -9.71 18.14 -12.81
C ASN A 86 -9.56 16.65 -12.44
N PRO A 87 -10.35 16.16 -11.47
CA PRO A 87 -10.23 14.80 -10.95
C PRO A 87 -10.65 13.71 -11.96
N PHE A 88 -11.27 14.08 -13.08
CA PHE A 88 -11.74 13.14 -14.10
C PHE A 88 -10.74 12.94 -15.25
N LYS A 89 -9.60 13.64 -15.26
CA LYS A 89 -8.58 13.47 -16.29
C LYS A 89 -7.96 12.07 -16.25
N ASN A 90 -7.61 11.55 -17.42
CA ASN A 90 -6.89 10.29 -17.50
C ASN A 90 -5.43 10.48 -17.05
N VAL A 91 -4.84 9.45 -16.44
CA VAL A 91 -3.41 9.40 -16.08
C VAL A 91 -2.50 9.76 -17.26
N GLY A 92 -2.87 9.38 -18.48
CA GLY A 92 -2.10 9.74 -19.69
C GLY A 92 -2.11 11.25 -19.99
N GLU A 93 -3.23 11.93 -19.75
CA GLU A 93 -3.34 13.38 -19.93
C GLU A 93 -2.61 14.14 -18.82
N ILE A 94 -2.77 13.67 -17.59
CA ILE A 94 -2.04 14.18 -16.42
C ILE A 94 -0.52 14.06 -16.65
N HIS A 95 -0.06 12.92 -17.19
CA HIS A 95 1.35 12.72 -17.52
C HIS A 95 1.84 13.69 -18.60
N LYS A 96 1.06 13.93 -19.66
CA LYS A 96 1.39 14.91 -20.70
C LYS A 96 1.51 16.32 -20.12
N GLU A 97 0.56 16.74 -19.29
CA GLU A 97 0.59 18.05 -18.63
C GLU A 97 1.76 18.19 -17.66
N TRP A 98 2.06 17.13 -16.90
CA TRP A 98 3.20 17.12 -15.99
C TRP A 98 4.55 17.15 -16.71
N THR A 99 4.63 16.50 -17.88
CA THR A 99 5.79 16.56 -18.77
C THR A 99 5.92 17.95 -19.40
N ALA A 100 4.80 18.57 -19.82
CA ALA A 100 4.77 19.93 -20.33
C ALA A 100 5.18 20.97 -19.27
N ALA A 101 4.97 20.66 -17.98
CA ALA A 101 5.47 21.46 -16.85
C ALA A 101 6.97 21.30 -16.59
N GLY A 102 7.68 20.50 -17.40
CA GLY A 102 9.14 20.35 -17.35
C GLY A 102 9.64 19.11 -16.61
N VAL A 103 8.76 18.22 -16.13
CA VAL A 103 9.16 17.03 -15.38
C VAL A 103 9.40 15.85 -16.31
N SER A 104 10.65 15.41 -16.42
CA SER A 104 11.02 14.22 -17.20
C SER A 104 10.83 12.95 -16.37
N ALA A 105 9.61 12.40 -16.41
CA ALA A 105 9.24 11.16 -15.74
C ALA A 105 8.38 10.28 -16.65
N SER A 106 8.43 8.96 -16.42
CA SER A 106 7.59 8.02 -17.18
C SER A 106 6.15 8.03 -16.68
N ARG A 107 5.20 7.64 -17.54
CA ARG A 107 3.78 7.50 -17.19
C ARG A 107 3.56 6.61 -15.96
N THR A 108 4.30 5.50 -15.86
CA THR A 108 4.25 4.59 -14.69
C THR A 108 4.72 5.28 -13.41
N THR A 109 5.70 6.17 -13.52
CA THR A 109 6.18 6.98 -12.39
C THR A 109 5.10 7.95 -11.96
N THR A 110 4.47 8.67 -12.88
CA THR A 110 3.32 9.56 -12.59
C THR A 110 2.21 8.82 -11.84
N HIS A 111 1.81 7.64 -12.32
CA HIS A 111 0.79 6.82 -11.68
C HIS A 111 1.18 6.44 -10.24
N ARG A 112 2.42 5.96 -10.04
CA ARG A 112 2.92 5.62 -8.69
C ARG A 112 2.92 6.84 -7.76
N HIS A 113 3.38 8.00 -8.23
CA HIS A 113 3.37 9.22 -7.42
C HIS A 113 1.95 9.66 -7.05
N MET A 114 1.00 9.59 -7.99
CA MET A 114 -0.41 9.84 -7.70
C MET A 114 -0.93 8.92 -6.60
N HIS A 115 -0.63 7.62 -6.70
CA HIS A 115 -1.05 6.64 -5.70
C HIS A 115 -0.36 6.85 -4.34
N ASP A 116 0.93 7.18 -4.31
CA ASP A 116 1.69 7.50 -3.09
C ASP A 116 1.09 8.74 -2.38
N MET A 117 0.52 9.68 -3.14
CA MET A 117 -0.22 10.85 -2.62
C MET A 117 -1.66 10.53 -2.21
N GLY A 118 -2.14 9.30 -2.43
CA GLY A 118 -3.49 8.86 -2.06
C GLY A 118 -4.56 9.11 -3.14
N PHE A 119 -4.17 9.45 -4.37
CA PHE A 119 -5.12 9.54 -5.48
C PHE A 119 -5.39 8.16 -6.08
N SER A 120 -6.67 7.84 -6.24
CA SER A 120 -7.15 6.63 -6.91
C SER A 120 -8.16 6.98 -7.99
N CYS A 121 -8.36 6.06 -8.94
CA CYS A 121 -9.49 6.15 -9.83
C CYS A 121 -10.79 5.82 -9.07
N HIS A 122 -11.88 6.49 -9.45
CA HIS A 122 -13.21 6.20 -8.93
C HIS A 122 -14.22 6.29 -10.07
N ILE A 123 -15.23 5.43 -10.05
CA ILE A 123 -16.35 5.48 -11.00
C ILE A 123 -17.43 6.36 -10.36
N PRO A 124 -17.77 7.52 -10.95
CA PRO A 124 -18.79 8.39 -10.37
C PRO A 124 -20.16 7.69 -10.36
N CYS A 125 -20.95 7.90 -9.29
CA CYS A 125 -22.33 7.42 -9.25
C CYS A 125 -23.16 8.11 -10.34
N VAL A 126 -23.81 7.32 -11.19
CA VAL A 126 -24.73 7.83 -12.22
C VAL A 126 -26.00 8.32 -11.53
N LYS A 127 -26.35 9.60 -11.70
CA LYS A 127 -27.58 10.19 -11.19
C LYS A 127 -28.31 10.92 -12.31
N PRO A 128 -29.66 10.94 -12.31
CA PRO A 128 -30.40 11.74 -13.27
C PRO A 128 -30.06 13.23 -13.10
N LEU A 129 -29.90 13.93 -14.22
CA LEU A 129 -29.59 15.35 -14.19
C LEU A 129 -30.83 16.14 -13.74
N LEU A 130 -30.78 16.69 -12.53
CA LEU A 130 -31.84 17.57 -12.03
C LEU A 130 -31.73 18.95 -12.65
N ASN A 131 -32.86 19.50 -13.11
CA ASN A 131 -32.96 20.90 -13.52
C ASN A 131 -32.93 21.85 -12.29
N LYS A 132 -32.74 23.15 -12.53
CA LYS A 132 -32.59 24.15 -11.46
C LYS A 132 -33.81 24.18 -10.51
N THR A 133 -35.01 24.12 -11.05
CA THR A 133 -36.28 24.15 -10.30
C THR A 133 -36.44 22.92 -9.41
N GLN A 134 -36.11 21.73 -9.94
CA GLN A 134 -36.13 20.48 -9.18
C GLN A 134 -35.15 20.53 -8.01
N ARG A 135 -33.92 21.01 -8.23
CA ARG A 135 -32.93 21.17 -7.14
C ARG A 135 -33.44 22.08 -6.03
N GLN A 136 -34.09 23.20 -6.39
CA GLN A 136 -34.67 24.13 -5.41
C GLN A 136 -35.80 23.48 -4.62
N LYS A 137 -36.73 22.76 -5.29
CA LYS A 137 -37.82 22.04 -4.62
C LYS A 137 -37.29 20.95 -3.68
N CYS A 138 -36.34 20.13 -4.13
CA CYS A 138 -35.71 19.10 -3.31
C CYS A 138 -34.99 19.70 -2.10
N LEU A 139 -34.28 20.82 -2.27
CA LEU A 139 -33.61 21.51 -1.17
C LEU A 139 -34.59 22.12 -0.16
N ALA A 140 -35.65 22.78 -0.64
CA ALA A 140 -36.68 23.35 0.23
C ALA A 140 -37.38 22.25 1.03
N TRP A 141 -37.72 21.14 0.37
CA TRP A 141 -38.30 19.97 1.02
C TRP A 141 -37.35 19.39 2.08
N ALA A 142 -36.07 19.17 1.76
CA ALA A 142 -35.11 18.65 2.72
C ALA A 142 -34.88 19.57 3.93
N LYS A 143 -34.93 20.89 3.73
CA LYS A 143 -34.81 21.87 4.82
C LYS A 143 -36.02 21.85 5.75
N ASP A 144 -37.22 21.80 5.19
CA ASP A 144 -38.47 21.76 5.96
C ASP A 144 -38.60 20.47 6.78
N LYS A 145 -38.02 19.37 6.26
CA LYS A 145 -38.07 18.02 6.86
C LYS A 145 -36.80 17.66 7.64
N LYS A 146 -35.93 18.63 7.93
CA LYS A 146 -34.62 18.40 8.55
C LYS A 146 -34.72 17.76 9.93
N ASP A 147 -35.71 18.17 10.71
CA ASP A 147 -35.89 17.76 12.10
C ASP A 147 -36.93 16.63 12.28
N TRP A 148 -37.31 15.97 11.17
CA TRP A 148 -38.25 14.86 11.22
C TRP A 148 -37.68 13.66 11.98
N THR A 149 -38.52 13.08 12.83
CA THR A 149 -38.24 11.87 13.57
C THR A 149 -38.40 10.63 12.69
N ALA A 150 -37.77 9.52 13.09
CA ALA A 150 -37.85 8.26 12.35
C ALA A 150 -39.30 7.77 12.14
N ALA A 151 -40.22 8.08 13.07
CA ALA A 151 -41.64 7.74 12.94
C ALA A 151 -42.34 8.53 11.83
N GLU A 152 -42.04 9.82 11.70
CA GLU A 152 -42.58 10.69 10.64
C GLU A 152 -42.04 10.30 9.26
N ILE A 153 -40.74 9.96 9.18
CA ILE A 153 -40.12 9.43 7.98
C ILE A 153 -40.77 8.09 7.57
N CYS A 154 -41.00 7.20 8.54
CA CYS A 154 -41.65 5.90 8.30
C CYS A 154 -43.09 6.06 7.80
N SER A 155 -43.84 7.03 8.33
CA SER A 155 -45.19 7.33 7.87
C SER A 155 -45.22 7.84 6.42
N LEU A 156 -44.26 8.68 6.02
CA LEU A 156 -44.15 9.17 4.64
C LEU A 156 -43.84 8.03 3.65
N MET A 157 -42.93 7.12 4.00
CA MET A 157 -42.59 5.98 3.14
C MET A 157 -43.79 5.06 2.89
N LYS A 158 -44.67 4.90 3.88
CA LYS A 158 -45.92 4.12 3.73
C LYS A 158 -46.91 4.76 2.75
N ILE A 159 -46.90 6.08 2.60
CA ILE A 159 -47.79 6.82 1.70
C ILE A 159 -47.24 6.85 0.25
N HIS A 160 -45.91 6.88 0.07
CA HIS A 160 -45.29 7.12 -1.24
C HIS A 160 -44.92 5.85 -2.03
N PHE A 161 -44.82 4.68 -1.39
CA PHE A 161 -44.49 3.41 -2.05
C PHE A 161 -45.71 2.61 -2.53
N ALA A 162 -46.79 3.30 -2.95
CA ALA A 162 -47.89 2.68 -3.71
C ALA A 162 -47.57 2.54 -5.22
N PHE A 163 -46.29 2.34 -5.58
CA PHE A 163 -45.86 2.02 -6.94
C PHE A 163 -44.94 0.80 -6.86
N PRO A 164 -45.42 -0.40 -7.20
CA PRO A 164 -44.57 -1.57 -7.20
C PRO A 164 -43.46 -1.39 -8.25
N PRO A 165 -42.20 -1.74 -7.96
CA PRO A 165 -41.20 -1.85 -9.01
C PRO A 165 -41.70 -2.92 -10.00
N GLU A 166 -41.85 -2.56 -11.29
CA GLU A 166 -41.99 -3.55 -12.35
C GLU A 166 -40.70 -4.36 -12.42
N ILE A 167 -40.63 -5.43 -11.62
CA ILE A 167 -39.66 -6.49 -11.80
C ILE A 167 -40.15 -7.26 -13.03
N LYS A 168 -39.64 -6.89 -14.20
CA LYS A 168 -39.78 -7.72 -15.40
C LYS A 168 -38.96 -8.98 -15.17
N VAL A 169 -39.58 -10.00 -14.59
CA VAL A 169 -39.08 -11.37 -14.63
C VAL A 169 -39.21 -11.80 -16.09
N SER A 170 -38.11 -11.76 -16.83
CA SER A 170 -38.02 -12.44 -18.12
C SER A 170 -38.11 -13.93 -17.85
N GLU A 171 -39.24 -14.56 -18.20
CA GLU A 171 -39.35 -16.01 -18.30
C GLU A 171 -38.43 -16.49 -19.44
N SER A 172 -37.18 -16.79 -19.11
CA SER A 172 -36.31 -17.62 -19.95
C SER A 172 -36.42 -19.04 -19.43
N GLY A 173 -37.19 -19.87 -20.15
CA GLY A 173 -37.28 -21.29 -19.88
C GLY A 173 -35.92 -21.99 -19.96
N GLY A 174 -35.75 -22.96 -19.07
CA GLY A 174 -34.93 -24.15 -19.30
C GLY A 174 -33.41 -24.00 -19.17
N LYS A 175 -32.87 -24.31 -17.99
CA LYS A 175 -32.13 -25.56 -17.69
C LYS A 175 -31.34 -25.37 -16.39
N GLU A 176 -31.64 -26.22 -15.42
CA GLU A 176 -30.86 -26.39 -14.21
C GLU A 176 -29.49 -26.96 -14.58
N GLU A 177 -28.42 -26.24 -14.24
CA GLU A 177 -27.13 -26.87 -13.97
C GLU A 177 -26.36 -25.97 -13.00
N GLY A 178 -26.33 -26.39 -11.73
CA GLY A 178 -25.74 -25.61 -10.66
C GLY A 178 -24.23 -25.55 -10.79
N HIS A 179 -23.63 -24.39 -10.54
CA HIS A 179 -22.24 -24.30 -10.08
C HIS A 179 -22.08 -23.14 -9.09
N ARG A 180 -21.62 -23.56 -7.90
CA ARG A 180 -21.11 -22.86 -6.73
C ARG A 180 -20.20 -21.67 -7.11
N ILE A 181 -20.43 -20.48 -6.54
CA ILE A 181 -19.46 -19.38 -6.60
C ILE A 181 -19.16 -18.88 -5.19
N HIS A 182 -17.86 -18.91 -4.87
CA HIS A 182 -17.25 -18.51 -3.61
C HIS A 182 -17.22 -16.97 -3.47
N ILE A 183 -17.33 -16.52 -2.22
CA ILE A 183 -17.13 -15.14 -1.77
C ILE A 183 -15.63 -14.80 -1.80
N ALA A 184 -15.29 -13.64 -2.39
CA ALA A 184 -14.11 -12.85 -2.06
C ALA A 184 -14.52 -11.37 -2.05
#